data_AF-D7UY66-F1
#
_entry.id   AF-D7UY66-F1
#
_cell.length_a   1.000
_cell.length_b   1.000
_cell.length_c   1.000
_cell.angle_alpha   90.00
_cell.angle_beta   90.00
_cell.angle_gamma   90.00
#
_symmetry.space_group_name_H-M   'P 1'
#
loop_
_entity.id
_entity.type
_entity.pdbx_description
1 polymer ?
#
loop_
_entity_poly.entity_id
_entity_poly.type
_entity_poly.pdbx_seq_one_letter_code
_entity_poly.pdbx_strand_id
1 'polypeptide(L)'
;MKKWKLICFILVVIVIVPIVGYTSYIYIRVHQANTQIDQAIKKLGIPQNEIVVLKKTAYNAQPLFSAEWFPKTITTKKDYETWKKIVLKNKRYLNGHKLKNKDAVNSIKNCEITYDFTYRARSKSVEVDCIYGENSATKQQIQEYFSYRILDKFKTD
;
A
#
# COMPACT_ATOMS: atom_id res chain seq x y z
N MET A 1 41.78 4.06 -29.71
CA MET A 1 40.37 4.37 -30.05
C MET A 1 40.29 5.77 -30.66
N LYS A 2 39.63 5.96 -31.82
CA LYS A 2 39.46 7.30 -32.43
C LYS A 2 38.80 8.24 -31.41
N LYS A 3 39.28 9.48 -31.29
CA LYS A 3 38.84 10.48 -30.27
C LYS A 3 37.31 10.60 -30.18
N TRP A 4 36.59 10.45 -31.29
CA TRP A 4 35.12 10.47 -31.32
C TRP A 4 34.45 9.28 -30.62
N LYS A 5 35.03 8.07 -30.67
CA LYS A 5 34.50 6.91 -29.93
C LYS A 5 34.61 7.11 -28.41
N LEU A 6 35.65 7.80 -27.95
CA LEU A 6 35.83 8.15 -26.54
C LEU A 6 34.81 9.21 -26.09
N ILE A 7 34.55 10.23 -26.91
CA ILE A 7 33.56 11.28 -26.62
C ILE A 7 32.13 10.69 -26.55
N CYS A 8 31.75 9.83 -27.51
CA CYS A 8 30.46 9.14 -27.47
C CYS A 8 30.29 8.27 -26.23
N PHE A 9 31.35 7.56 -25.82
CA PHE A 9 31.32 6.75 -24.60
C PHE A 9 31.09 7.59 -23.34
N ILE A 10 31.80 8.73 -23.21
CA ILE A 10 31.64 9.64 -22.06
C ILE A 10 30.21 10.19 -21.99
N LEU A 11 29.64 10.61 -23.13
CA LEU A 11 28.25 11.10 -23.20
C LEU A 11 27.24 10.03 -22.75
N VAL A 12 27.43 8.79 -23.17
CA VAL A 12 26.57 7.66 -22.74
C VAL A 12 26.68 7.44 -21.23
N VAL A 13 27.90 7.48 -20.67
CA VAL A 13 28.11 7.32 -19.22
C VAL A 13 27.44 8.45 -18.44
N ILE A 14 27.54 9.70 -18.90
CA ILE A 14 26.91 10.87 -18.25
C ILE A 14 25.38 10.72 -18.19
N VAL A 15 24.76 10.05 -19.17
CA VAL A 15 23.30 9.81 -19.17
C VAL A 15 22.92 8.59 -18.33
N ILE A 16 23.68 7.49 -18.43
CA ILE A 16 23.35 6.24 -17.74
C ILE A 16 23.56 6.35 -16.23
N VAL A 17 24.65 6.99 -15.77
CA VAL A 17 24.99 7.05 -14.35
C VAL A 17 23.89 7.71 -13.50
N PRO A 18 23.31 8.87 -13.87
CA PRO A 18 22.19 9.46 -13.15
C PRO A 18 20.94 8.57 -13.11
N ILE A 19 20.62 7.89 -14.21
CA ILE A 19 19.46 6.98 -14.29
C ILE A 19 19.65 5.80 -13.33
N VAL A 20 20.83 5.18 -13.34
CA VAL A 20 21.16 4.07 -12.43
C VAL A 20 21.19 4.57 -10.98
N GLY A 21 21.75 5.74 -10.73
CA GLY A 21 21.77 6.35 -9.40
C GLY A 21 20.37 6.60 -8.85
N TYR A 22 19.48 7.18 -9.67
CA TYR A 22 18.12 7.48 -9.28
C TYR A 22 17.26 6.22 -9.06
N THR A 23 17.38 5.23 -9.95
CA THR A 23 16.66 3.95 -9.80
C THR A 23 17.13 3.17 -8.56
N SER A 24 18.45 3.16 -8.30
CA SER A 24 19.03 2.55 -7.09
C SER A 24 18.56 3.27 -5.82
N TYR A 25 18.51 4.60 -5.84
CA TYR A 25 17.95 5.41 -4.75
C TYR A 25 16.50 5.01 -4.45
N ILE A 26 15.62 4.99 -5.46
CA ILE A 26 14.21 4.58 -5.29
C ILE A 26 14.13 3.17 -4.70
N TYR A 27 14.90 2.22 -5.23
CA TYR A 27 14.89 0.84 -4.77
C TYR A 27 15.21 0.73 -3.27
N ILE A 28 16.29 1.38 -2.82
CA ILE A 28 16.72 1.38 -1.42
C ILE A 28 15.63 2.01 -0.54
N ARG A 29 15.06 3.13 -0.96
CA ARG A 29 14.03 3.86 -0.20
C ARG A 29 12.73 3.07 -0.07
N VAL A 30 12.29 2.42 -1.14
CA VAL A 30 11.13 1.53 -1.12
C VAL A 30 11.37 0.33 -0.19
N HIS A 31 12.56 -0.26 -0.20
CA HIS A 31 12.90 -1.35 0.69
C HIS A 31 12.88 -0.93 2.17
N GLN A 32 13.49 0.22 2.49
CA GLN A 32 13.45 0.79 3.85
C GLN A 32 12.02 1.07 4.31
N ALA A 33 11.21 1.70 3.45
CA ALA A 33 9.82 2.00 3.75
C ALA A 33 8.98 0.73 3.95
N ASN A 34 9.18 -0.30 3.12
CA ASN A 34 8.47 -1.57 3.28
C ASN A 34 8.79 -2.21 4.64
N THR A 35 10.04 -2.19 5.08
CA THR A 35 10.43 -2.68 6.42
C THR A 35 9.73 -1.92 7.54
N GLN A 36 9.64 -0.59 7.46
CA GLN A 36 8.94 0.23 8.45
C GLN A 36 7.44 -0.10 8.49
N ILE A 37 6.81 -0.28 7.33
CA ILE A 37 5.40 -0.65 7.22
C ILE A 37 5.16 -2.06 7.77
N ASP A 38 6.01 -3.03 7.45
CA ASP A 38 5.89 -4.40 7.96
C ASP A 38 6.04 -4.46 9.49
N GLN A 39 6.91 -3.63 10.07
CA GLN A 39 6.99 -3.46 11.52
C GLN A 39 5.71 -2.86 12.10
N ALA A 40 5.12 -1.85 11.45
CA ALA A 40 3.85 -1.28 11.88
C ALA A 40 2.73 -2.32 11.84
N ILE A 41 2.59 -3.06 10.74
CA ILE A 41 1.60 -4.15 10.60
C ILE A 41 1.75 -5.17 11.75
N LYS A 42 2.98 -5.56 12.07
CA LYS A 42 3.27 -6.47 13.18
C LYS A 42 2.83 -5.89 14.54
N LYS A 43 3.10 -4.61 14.82
CA LYS A 43 2.65 -3.93 16.06
C LYS A 43 1.12 -3.89 16.17
N LEU A 44 0.43 -3.75 15.03
CA LEU A 44 -1.02 -3.82 14.97
C LEU A 44 -1.57 -5.22 15.26
N GLY A 45 -0.73 -6.25 15.27
CA GLY A 45 -1.10 -7.62 15.63
C GLY A 45 -1.79 -8.37 14.50
N ILE A 46 -1.59 -7.93 13.25
CA ILE A 46 -2.07 -8.65 12.07
C ILE A 46 -1.08 -9.80 11.78
N PRO A 47 -1.48 -11.08 11.84
CA PRO A 47 -0.62 -12.21 11.58
C PRO A 47 -0.11 -12.24 10.15
N GLN A 48 1.18 -12.56 9.95
CA GLN A 48 1.80 -12.54 8.63
C GLN A 48 1.13 -13.49 7.62
N ASN A 49 0.64 -14.64 8.09
CA ASN A 49 -0.04 -15.65 7.28
C ASN A 49 -1.45 -15.24 6.83
N GLU A 50 -2.02 -14.19 7.44
CA GLU A 50 -3.33 -13.63 7.10
C GLU A 50 -3.22 -12.50 6.07
N ILE A 51 -2.07 -11.85 5.96
CA ILE A 51 -1.87 -10.67 5.11
C ILE A 51 -1.89 -11.07 3.63
N VAL A 52 -2.66 -10.31 2.85
CA VAL A 52 -2.62 -10.34 1.39
C VAL A 52 -2.31 -8.95 0.87
N VAL A 53 -1.20 -8.81 0.16
CA VAL A 53 -0.77 -7.53 -0.40
C VAL A 53 -1.54 -7.25 -1.69
N LEU A 54 -2.32 -6.17 -1.69
CA LEU A 54 -3.07 -5.72 -2.86
C LEU A 54 -2.24 -4.74 -3.71
N LYS A 55 -1.53 -3.83 -3.04
CA LYS A 55 -0.57 -2.91 -3.67
C LYS A 55 0.75 -2.96 -2.91
N LYS A 56 1.83 -3.28 -3.62
CA LYS A 56 3.18 -3.26 -3.06
C LYS A 56 3.60 -1.83 -2.70
N THR A 57 4.56 -1.70 -1.79
CA THR A 57 5.18 -0.42 -1.47
C THR A 57 5.71 0.26 -2.73
N ALA A 58 5.28 1.49 -2.97
CA ALA A 58 5.70 2.29 -4.12
C ALA A 58 6.35 3.59 -3.66
N TYR A 59 7.25 4.15 -4.46
CA TYR A 59 7.80 5.48 -4.24
C TYR A 59 6.84 6.54 -4.75
N ASN A 60 6.50 7.52 -3.92
CA ASN A 60 5.85 8.75 -4.34
C ASN A 60 6.59 9.97 -3.77
N ALA A 61 6.62 11.03 -4.56
CA ALA A 61 7.20 12.30 -4.15
C ALA A 61 6.43 13.46 -4.76
N GLN A 62 6.39 14.58 -4.06
CA GLN A 62 5.96 15.85 -4.64
C GLN A 62 7.08 16.40 -5.55
N PRO A 63 6.73 17.09 -6.65
CA PRO A 63 7.71 17.87 -7.40
C PRO A 63 8.38 18.87 -6.46
N LEU A 64 9.71 19.05 -6.56
CA LEU A 64 10.52 19.96 -5.74
C LEU A 64 10.85 19.49 -4.30
N PHE A 65 11.02 18.17 -4.10
CA PHE A 65 11.68 17.57 -2.92
C PHE A 65 11.03 17.85 -1.54
N SER A 66 9.81 18.39 -1.48
CA SER A 66 9.18 18.80 -0.21
C SER A 66 8.69 17.64 0.67
N ALA A 67 8.33 16.50 0.06
CA ALA A 67 7.91 15.29 0.78
C ALA A 67 8.01 14.03 -0.09
N GLU A 68 8.55 12.95 0.48
CA GLU A 68 8.44 11.59 -0.04
C GLU A 68 7.52 10.75 0.84
N TRP A 69 6.67 9.93 0.23
CA TRP A 69 5.82 8.98 0.93
C TRP A 69 5.70 7.66 0.18
N PHE A 70 5.40 6.60 0.91
CA PHE A 70 5.47 5.25 0.42
C PHE A 70 4.19 4.49 0.82
N PRO A 71 3.18 4.42 -0.05
CA PRO A 71 1.94 3.72 0.23
C PRO A 71 2.10 2.21 0.02
N LYS A 72 1.39 1.42 0.82
CA LYS A 72 1.21 -0.03 0.68
C LYS A 72 -0.23 -0.36 1.08
N THR A 73 -0.93 -1.15 0.26
CA THR A 73 -2.30 -1.59 0.56
C THR A 73 -2.30 -3.07 0.82
N ILE A 74 -2.90 -3.48 1.93
CA ILE A 74 -3.15 -4.88 2.25
C ILE A 74 -4.62 -5.13 2.54
N THR A 75 -5.04 -6.37 2.42
CA THR A 75 -6.24 -6.91 3.08
C THR A 75 -5.82 -8.13 3.89
N THR A 76 -6.75 -8.75 4.61
CA THR A 76 -6.51 -10.03 5.27
C THR A 76 -7.47 -11.09 4.76
N LYS A 77 -7.10 -12.37 4.91
CA LYS A 77 -7.99 -13.49 4.55
C LYS A 77 -9.32 -13.40 5.29
N LYS A 78 -9.30 -13.07 6.58
CA LYS A 78 -10.52 -12.86 7.39
C LYS A 78 -11.37 -11.69 6.87
N ASP A 79 -10.76 -10.54 6.58
CA ASP A 79 -11.49 -9.38 6.06
C ASP A 79 -12.11 -9.66 4.70
N TYR A 80 -11.40 -10.41 3.84
CA TYR A 80 -11.93 -10.88 2.57
C TYR A 80 -13.15 -11.79 2.73
N GLU A 81 -13.12 -12.74 3.66
CA GLU A 81 -14.29 -13.60 3.93
C GLU A 81 -15.48 -12.80 4.46
N THR A 82 -15.23 -11.81 5.33
CA THR A 82 -16.27 -10.89 5.82
C THR A 82 -16.85 -10.06 4.67
N TRP A 83 -16.00 -9.43 3.86
CA TRP A 83 -16.39 -8.67 2.67
C TRP A 83 -17.24 -9.53 1.72
N LYS A 84 -16.77 -10.73 1.40
CA LYS A 84 -17.44 -11.67 0.49
C LYS A 84 -18.85 -11.98 0.97
N LYS A 85 -19.03 -12.26 2.27
CA LYS A 85 -20.34 -12.51 2.88
C LYS A 85 -21.27 -11.29 2.77
N ILE A 86 -20.76 -10.09 3.06
CA ILE A 86 -21.54 -8.85 2.98
C ILE A 86 -22.01 -8.60 1.54
N VAL A 87 -21.10 -8.66 0.58
CA VAL A 87 -21.40 -8.37 -0.83
C VAL A 87 -22.40 -9.39 -1.41
N LEU A 88 -22.24 -10.67 -1.10
CA LEU A 88 -23.17 -11.71 -1.54
C LEU A 88 -24.55 -11.57 -0.90
N LYS A 89 -24.61 -11.25 0.40
CA LYS A 89 -25.87 -11.05 1.12
C LYS A 89 -26.63 -9.82 0.59
N ASN A 90 -25.93 -8.71 0.41
CA ASN A 90 -26.54 -7.44 0.01
C ASN A 90 -26.72 -7.32 -1.52
N LYS A 91 -26.13 -8.25 -2.30
CA LYS A 91 -26.05 -8.20 -3.76
C LYS A 91 -25.49 -6.88 -4.30
N ARG A 92 -24.63 -6.22 -3.51
CA ARG A 92 -24.00 -4.92 -3.79
C ARG A 92 -22.63 -4.86 -3.14
N TYR A 93 -21.70 -4.22 -3.82
CA TYR A 93 -20.37 -3.86 -3.32
C TYR A 93 -20.47 -2.81 -2.22
N LEU A 94 -19.40 -2.64 -1.44
CA LEU A 94 -19.33 -1.68 -0.34
C LEU A 94 -19.27 -0.23 -0.83
N ASN A 95 -18.76 0.00 -2.05
CA ASN A 95 -18.89 1.28 -2.76
C ASN A 95 -20.31 1.58 -3.30
N GLY A 96 -21.29 0.68 -3.08
CA GLY A 96 -22.68 0.88 -3.46
C GLY A 96 -23.05 0.39 -4.86
N HIS A 97 -22.07 -0.02 -5.68
CA HIS A 97 -22.33 -0.60 -6.99
C HIS A 97 -23.03 -1.97 -6.89
N LYS A 98 -23.93 -2.25 -7.84
CA LYS A 98 -24.66 -3.53 -7.88
C LYS A 98 -23.73 -4.68 -8.24
N LEU A 99 -23.84 -5.81 -7.54
CA LEU A 99 -23.13 -7.03 -7.89
C LEU A 99 -23.74 -7.62 -9.17
N LYS A 100 -23.03 -7.48 -10.30
CA LYS A 100 -23.47 -8.01 -11.61
C LYS A 100 -23.05 -9.47 -11.83
N ASN A 101 -21.88 -9.86 -11.31
CA ASN A 101 -21.34 -11.20 -11.43
C ASN A 101 -20.89 -11.69 -10.05
N LYS A 102 -21.39 -12.84 -9.60
CA LYS A 102 -21.00 -13.43 -8.30
C LYS A 102 -19.56 -13.92 -8.30
N ASP A 103 -18.99 -14.29 -9.45
CA ASP A 103 -17.60 -14.75 -9.49
C ASP A 103 -16.60 -13.63 -9.22
N ALA A 104 -17.02 -12.37 -9.37
CA ALA A 104 -16.18 -11.22 -9.05
C ALA A 104 -15.79 -11.18 -7.56
N VAL A 105 -16.58 -11.78 -6.66
CA VAL A 105 -16.23 -11.87 -5.23
C VAL A 105 -15.32 -13.04 -4.89
N ASN A 106 -14.92 -13.87 -5.85
CA ASN A 106 -13.97 -14.96 -5.63
C ASN A 106 -12.51 -14.51 -5.74
N SER A 107 -12.26 -13.28 -6.17
CA SER A 107 -10.92 -12.69 -6.21
C SER A 107 -10.68 -11.82 -4.98
N ILE A 108 -9.74 -12.23 -4.13
CA ILE A 108 -9.30 -11.44 -2.98
C ILE A 108 -8.74 -10.06 -3.38
N LYS A 109 -8.29 -9.90 -4.63
CA LYS A 109 -7.83 -8.60 -5.15
C LYS A 109 -8.94 -7.56 -5.25
N ASN A 110 -10.20 -8.00 -5.26
CA ASN A 110 -11.37 -7.14 -5.33
C ASN A 110 -11.93 -6.80 -3.94
N CYS A 111 -11.28 -7.26 -2.86
CA CYS A 111 -11.73 -6.98 -1.50
C CYS A 111 -11.75 -5.47 -1.24
N GLU A 112 -12.89 -4.98 -0.75
CA GLU A 112 -13.10 -3.56 -0.44
C GLU A 112 -12.95 -3.24 1.06
N ILE A 113 -12.52 -4.21 1.87
CA ILE A 113 -12.10 -4.00 3.25
C ILE A 113 -10.58 -4.10 3.26
N THR A 114 -9.91 -2.95 3.34
CA THR A 114 -8.46 -2.87 3.18
C THR A 114 -7.82 -1.95 4.21
N TYR A 115 -6.51 -2.07 4.35
CA TYR A 115 -5.67 -1.24 5.19
C TYR A 115 -4.62 -0.57 4.32
N ASP A 116 -4.66 0.76 4.27
CA ASP A 116 -3.72 1.59 3.55
C ASP A 116 -2.66 2.11 4.52
N PHE A 117 -1.42 1.67 4.32
CA PHE A 117 -0.27 2.10 5.09
C PHE A 117 0.51 3.13 4.29
N THR A 118 0.83 4.27 4.90
CA THR A 118 1.68 5.30 4.28
C THR A 118 2.87 5.59 5.17
N TYR A 119 4.07 5.21 4.73
CA TYR A 119 5.30 5.67 5.38
C TYR A 119 5.68 7.05 4.86
N ARG A 120 5.82 8.03 5.75
CA ARG A 120 6.30 9.38 5.43
C ARG A 120 7.78 9.49 5.75
N ALA A 121 8.61 9.70 4.74
CA ALA A 121 10.07 9.79 4.90
C ALA A 121 10.51 10.89 5.87
N ARG A 122 9.86 12.06 5.78
CA ARG A 122 10.25 13.26 6.52
C ARG A 122 10.00 13.13 8.02
N SER A 123 8.82 12.67 8.41
CA SER A 123 8.45 12.43 9.81
C SER A 123 8.92 11.07 10.34
N LYS A 124 9.36 10.17 9.45
CA LYS A 124 9.70 8.77 9.76
C LYS A 124 8.55 8.02 10.45
N SER A 125 7.31 8.38 10.12
CA SER A 125 6.10 7.78 10.69
C SER A 125 5.38 6.90 9.66
N VAL A 126 4.66 5.89 10.16
CA VAL A 126 3.72 5.10 9.36
C VAL A 126 2.30 5.49 9.79
N GLU A 127 1.54 6.02 8.84
CA GLU A 127 0.10 6.27 8.99
C GLU A 127 -0.67 5.07 8.45
N VAL A 128 -1.84 4.81 9.03
CA VAL A 128 -2.68 3.67 8.67
C VAL A 128 -4.14 4.11 8.58
N ASP A 129 -4.73 3.90 7.42
CA ASP A 129 -6.14 4.15 7.15
C ASP A 129 -6.86 2.82 6.93
N CYS A 130 -8.00 2.64 7.61
CA CYS A 130 -8.91 1.54 7.33
C CYS A 130 -9.86 2.00 6.22
N ILE A 131 -9.98 1.25 5.13
CA ILE A 131 -10.79 1.62 3.96
C ILE A 131 -11.96 0.65 3.82
N TYR A 132 -13.17 1.19 3.67
CA TYR A 132 -14.42 0.46 3.45
C TYR A 132 -15.05 0.93 2.13
N GLY A 133 -15.07 0.05 1.13
CA GLY A 133 -15.43 0.46 -0.23
C GLY A 133 -14.30 1.28 -0.84
N GLU A 134 -14.62 2.54 -1.12
CA GLU A 134 -13.69 3.53 -1.68
C GLU A 134 -13.39 4.68 -0.70
N ASN A 135 -13.89 4.59 0.55
CA ASN A 135 -13.80 5.65 1.54
C ASN A 135 -13.07 5.19 2.81
N SER A 136 -12.52 6.15 3.56
CA SER A 136 -12.08 5.89 4.93
C SER A 136 -13.24 5.36 5.76
N ALA A 137 -13.01 4.25 6.45
CA ALA A 137 -14.00 3.58 7.27
C ALA A 137 -14.31 4.40 8.53
N THR A 138 -15.58 4.48 8.88
CA THR A 138 -16.00 5.05 10.16
C THR A 138 -15.63 4.14 11.32
N LYS A 139 -15.61 4.65 12.56
CA LYS A 139 -15.35 3.85 13.76
C LYS A 139 -16.33 2.66 13.89
N GLN A 140 -17.60 2.89 13.55
CA GLN A 140 -18.62 1.84 13.58
C GLN A 140 -18.31 0.74 12.55
N GLN A 141 -17.99 1.11 11.31
CA GLN A 141 -17.61 0.15 10.27
C GLN A 141 -16.37 -0.65 10.66
N ILE A 142 -15.38 -0.01 11.27
CA ILE A 142 -14.17 -0.68 11.77
C ILE A 142 -14.52 -1.71 12.85
N GLN A 143 -15.40 -1.37 13.80
CA GLN A 143 -15.81 -2.30 14.84
C GLN A 143 -16.66 -3.46 14.35
N GLU A 144 -17.50 -3.21 13.34
CA GLU A 144 -18.47 -4.19 12.82
C GLU A 144 -17.88 -5.13 11.78
N TYR A 145 -17.02 -4.64 10.89
CA TYR A 145 -16.60 -5.37 9.69
C TYR A 145 -15.12 -5.70 9.61
N PHE A 146 -14.26 -4.99 10.33
CA PHE A 146 -12.82 -5.25 10.28
C PHE A 146 -12.42 -6.27 11.35
N SER A 147 -11.65 -7.26 10.92
CA SER A 147 -11.18 -8.36 11.77
C SER A 147 -10.13 -7.90 12.77
N TYR A 148 -9.39 -6.84 12.44
CA TYR A 148 -8.36 -6.24 13.28
C TYR A 148 -8.76 -4.82 13.66
N ARG A 149 -9.01 -4.60 14.95
CA ARG A 149 -9.45 -3.32 15.53
C ARG A 149 -8.26 -2.40 15.76
N ILE A 150 -7.86 -1.72 14.69
CA ILE A 150 -6.62 -0.93 14.70
C ILE A 150 -6.77 0.39 15.48
N LEU A 151 -8.00 0.89 15.63
CA LEU A 151 -8.32 2.13 16.35
C LEU A 151 -7.91 2.13 17.83
N ASP A 152 -7.85 0.97 18.47
CA ASP A 152 -7.49 0.87 19.90
C ASP A 152 -5.98 1.05 20.11
N LYS A 153 -5.18 0.97 19.03
CA LYS A 153 -3.71 0.98 19.08
C LYS A 153 -3.06 2.29 18.63
N PHE A 154 -3.84 3.24 18.13
CA PHE A 154 -3.36 4.59 17.75
C PHE A 154 -3.79 5.70 18.72
N LYS A 155 -4.48 5.34 19.81
CA LYS A 155 -4.89 6.27 20.88
C LYS A 155 -3.87 6.39 22.03
N THR A 156 -2.69 5.80 21.90
CA THR A 156 -1.64 5.85 22.93
C THR A 156 -0.42 6.52 22.35
N ASP A 157 -0.42 7.84 22.43
CA ASP A 157 0.73 8.72 22.69
C ASP A 157 0.17 10.06 23.26
#